data_AF-A0A8R2JL20-F1
#
_entry.id   AF-A0A8R2JL20-F1
#
_cell.length_a   1.000
_cell.length_b   1.000
_cell.length_c   1.000
_cell.angle_alpha   90.00
_cell.angle_beta   90.00
_cell.angle_gamma   90.00
#
_symmetry.space_group_name_H-M   'P 1'
#
loop_
_entity.id
_entity.type
_entity.pdbx_description
1 polymer ?
#
loop_
_entity_poly.entity_id
_entity_poly.type
_entity_poly.pdbx_seq_one_letter_code
_entity_poly.pdbx_strand_id
1 'polypeptide(L)'
;MLYHITVFSRLSTIIPKGCVFLIKMDCGSSSSSSGWEEELEAVAAFVVLDEEENKTKTREWVHAINKKRETLGEFHRLVPELKKDTKRFHMYFRMTMEEFDFLHELIKPDIYKQNTQFRRAVSTEERLAVCLRFLATGNSFRSIGFNYRLGFSTVREIV
;
A
#
# COMPACT_ATOMS: atom_id res chain seq x y z
N MET A 1 53.07 25.13 -13.27
CA MET A 1 53.41 25.02 -11.83
C MET A 1 52.53 26.03 -11.11
N LEU A 2 51.59 25.74 -10.21
CA LEU A 2 51.32 24.63 -9.30
C LEU A 2 49.85 24.79 -8.83
N TYR A 3 48.84 24.10 -9.37
CA TYR A 3 47.49 24.05 -8.76
C TYR A 3 46.74 22.77 -9.15
N HIS A 4 47.42 21.62 -9.11
CA HIS A 4 46.82 20.33 -9.47
C HIS A 4 46.78 19.33 -8.30
N ILE A 5 46.78 19.83 -7.06
CA ILE A 5 46.76 19.02 -5.84
C ILE A 5 45.79 19.69 -4.88
N THR A 6 44.92 18.89 -4.23
CA THR A 6 43.72 19.27 -3.46
C THR A 6 42.56 19.62 -4.40
N VAL A 7 41.67 18.71 -4.78
CA VAL A 7 40.66 18.05 -3.93
C VAL A 7 40.26 16.70 -4.57
N PHE A 8 41.02 15.63 -4.36
CA PHE A 8 40.64 14.29 -4.85
C PHE A 8 40.63 13.22 -3.74
N SER A 9 40.64 13.62 -2.47
CA SER A 9 40.90 12.69 -1.36
C SER A 9 39.87 12.76 -0.23
N ARG A 10 38.59 13.05 -0.53
CA ARG A 10 37.58 13.02 0.54
C ARG A 10 36.19 12.49 0.20
N LEU A 11 36.07 11.58 -0.76
CA LEU A 11 34.80 10.86 -1.01
C LEU A 11 34.98 9.37 -1.37
N SER A 12 36.13 8.77 -1.02
CA SER A 12 36.37 7.34 -1.31
C SER A 12 36.07 6.38 -0.16
N THR A 13 35.39 6.81 0.91
CA THR A 13 35.26 5.98 2.13
C THR A 13 33.82 5.60 2.50
N ILE A 14 32.83 5.88 1.64
CA ILE A 14 31.44 5.46 1.89
C ILE A 14 30.84 4.90 0.61
N ILE A 15 31.47 3.85 0.05
CA ILE A 15 30.82 3.02 -0.97
C ILE A 15 31.10 1.56 -0.58
N PRO A 16 30.11 0.79 -0.11
CA PRO A 16 30.29 -0.63 0.14
C PRO A 16 30.60 -1.36 -1.18
N LYS A 17 31.54 -2.30 -1.09
CA LYS A 17 32.09 -3.07 -2.20
C LYS A 17 30.97 -3.84 -2.93
N GLY A 18 30.53 -3.37 -4.10
CA GLY A 18 29.57 -4.13 -4.90
C GLY A 18 28.96 -3.42 -6.11
N CYS A 19 28.85 -2.09 -6.14
CA CYS A 19 28.26 -1.37 -7.28
C CYS A 19 29.34 -0.69 -8.13
N VAL A 20 29.90 -1.43 -9.09
CA VAL A 20 30.49 -0.82 -10.27
C VAL A 20 29.32 -0.48 -11.21
N PHE A 21 28.81 0.74 -11.11
CA PHE A 21 28.05 1.34 -12.20
C PHE A 21 28.88 2.53 -12.70
N LEU A 22 29.72 2.24 -13.70
CA LEU A 22 30.45 3.25 -14.44
C LEU A 22 29.44 4.06 -15.25
N ILE A 23 28.98 5.18 -14.70
CA ILE A 23 28.41 6.25 -15.54
C ILE A 23 29.61 6.96 -16.17
N LYS A 24 29.99 6.51 -17.36
CA LYS A 24 30.96 7.23 -18.20
C LYS A 24 30.18 8.29 -18.97
N MET A 25 30.12 9.49 -18.40
CA MET A 25 29.57 10.66 -19.09
C MET A 25 30.77 11.41 -19.66
N ASP A 26 31.18 11.02 -20.88
CA ASP A 26 32.18 11.76 -21.63
C ASP A 26 31.51 13.04 -22.16
N CYS A 27 31.81 14.18 -21.56
CA CYS A 27 31.48 15.48 -22.15
C CYS A 27 32.75 16.33 -22.26
N GLY A 28 33.23 16.46 -23.50
CA GLY A 28 34.33 17.33 -23.87
C GLY A 28 33.96 18.79 -23.63
N SER A 29 34.98 19.56 -23.27
CA SER A 29 34.95 20.94 -22.83
C SER A 29 34.15 21.86 -23.77
N SER A 30 33.13 22.53 -23.24
CA SER A 30 32.66 23.86 -23.68
C SER A 30 31.73 24.44 -22.61
N SER A 31 32.06 25.64 -22.15
CA SER A 31 31.31 26.42 -21.17
C SER A 31 29.87 26.70 -21.60
N SER A 32 28.90 26.16 -20.86
CA SER A 32 27.62 26.79 -20.53
C SER A 32 26.89 25.86 -19.55
N SER A 33 26.91 26.18 -18.26
CA SER A 33 26.18 25.47 -17.21
C SER A 33 24.70 25.46 -17.60
N SER A 34 24.25 24.34 -18.16
CA SER A 34 22.87 24.21 -18.58
C SER A 34 22.08 23.87 -17.32
N GLY A 35 21.16 24.74 -16.90
CA GLY A 35 20.42 24.58 -15.63
C GLY A 35 19.71 23.22 -15.49
N TRP A 36 19.52 22.53 -16.61
CA TRP A 36 18.95 21.18 -16.69
C TRP A 36 19.88 20.07 -16.18
N GLU A 37 21.20 20.25 -16.22
CA GLU A 37 22.18 19.27 -15.71
C GLU A 37 22.18 19.25 -14.17
N GLU A 38 22.14 20.43 -13.53
CA GLU A 38 22.00 20.55 -12.07
C GLU A 38 20.66 19.98 -11.58
N GLU A 39 19.57 20.22 -12.32
CA GLU A 39 18.25 19.64 -12.03
C GLU A 39 18.25 18.10 -12.17
N LEU A 40 18.92 17.55 -13.20
CA LEU A 40 19.06 16.11 -13.40
C LEU A 40 19.88 15.44 -12.29
N GLU A 41 20.98 16.08 -11.85
CA GLU A 41 21.79 15.59 -10.74
C GLU A 41 21.02 15.61 -9.42
N ALA A 42 20.23 16.66 -9.17
CA ALA A 42 19.37 16.74 -7.99
C ALA A 42 18.29 15.65 -7.98
N VAL A 43 17.66 15.37 -9.12
CA VAL A 43 16.68 14.28 -9.26
C VAL A 43 17.34 12.92 -9.08
N ALA A 44 18.52 12.71 -9.66
CA ALA A 44 19.27 11.46 -9.51
C ALA A 44 19.68 11.22 -8.04
N ALA A 45 20.18 12.25 -7.36
CA ALA A 45 20.49 12.20 -5.94
C ALA A 45 19.23 11.90 -5.10
N PHE A 46 18.09 12.53 -5.41
CA PHE A 46 16.82 12.26 -4.73
C PHE A 46 16.37 10.80 -4.87
N VAL A 47 16.46 10.23 -6.09
CA VAL A 47 16.11 8.82 -6.34
C VAL A 47 17.03 7.87 -5.57
N VAL A 48 18.34 8.15 -5.53
CA VAL A 48 19.30 7.33 -4.77
C VAL A 48 19.03 7.38 -3.26
N LEU A 49 18.76 8.57 -2.73
CA LEU A 49 18.43 8.76 -1.31
C LEU A 49 17.11 8.09 -0.92
N ASP A 50 16.08 8.19 -1.76
CA ASP A 50 14.78 7.52 -1.54
C ASP A 50 14.96 5.99 -1.55
N GLU A 51 15.80 5.45 -2.45
CA GLU A 51 16.07 4.02 -2.53
C GLU A 51 16.89 3.50 -1.33
N GLU A 52 17.85 4.27 -0.81
CA GLU A 52 18.56 3.97 0.44
C GLU A 52 17.62 4.00 1.65
N GLU A 53 16.75 5.00 1.76
CA GLU A 53 15.76 5.07 2.83
C GLU A 53 14.82 3.85 2.77
N ASN A 54 14.41 3.45 1.56
CA ASN A 54 13.53 2.30 1.37
C ASN A 54 14.20 0.95 1.72
N LYS A 55 15.52 0.81 1.53
CA LYS A 55 16.29 -0.38 1.95
C LYS A 55 16.33 -0.54 3.48
N THR A 56 16.21 0.55 4.24
CA THR A 56 16.20 0.52 5.71
C THR A 56 14.81 0.28 6.31
N LYS A 57 13.74 0.33 5.51
CA LYS A 57 12.37 0.11 5.99
C LYS A 57 12.15 -1.38 6.28
N THR A 58 12.06 -1.70 7.58
CA THR A 58 11.66 -3.03 8.02
C THR A 58 10.26 -3.37 7.52
N ARG A 59 10.03 -4.64 7.15
CA ARG A 59 8.72 -5.10 6.68
C ARG A 59 7.69 -4.90 7.79
N GLU A 60 6.78 -3.94 7.62
CA GLU A 60 5.64 -3.81 8.52
C GLU A 60 4.76 -5.05 8.44
N TRP A 61 4.53 -5.73 9.56
CA TRP A 61 3.62 -6.89 9.62
C TRP A 61 2.20 -6.53 9.19
N VAL A 62 1.73 -5.33 9.55
CA VAL A 62 0.48 -4.74 9.09
C VAL A 62 0.76 -3.30 8.66
N HIS A 63 0.48 -3.00 7.40
CA HIS A 63 0.68 -1.67 6.83
C HIS A 63 -0.11 -0.59 7.58
N ALA A 64 0.44 0.61 7.74
CA ALA A 64 -0.18 1.72 8.46
C ALA A 64 -1.62 2.07 8.01
N ILE A 65 -1.94 1.91 6.71
CA ILE A 65 -3.29 2.12 6.17
C ILE A 65 -4.29 1.13 6.76
N ASN A 66 -3.89 -0.12 6.93
CA ASN A 66 -4.74 -1.21 7.42
C ASN A 66 -4.91 -1.16 8.95
N LYS A 67 -3.99 -0.53 9.68
CA LYS A 67 -4.16 -0.24 11.12
C LYS A 67 -5.40 0.63 11.38
N LYS A 68 -5.79 1.48 10.42
CA LYS A 68 -6.97 2.37 10.50
C LYS A 68 -8.26 1.72 9.98
N ARG A 69 -8.34 0.40 9.92
CA ARG A 69 -9.52 -0.34 9.40
C ARG A 69 -10.82 -0.01 10.14
N GLU A 70 -10.77 0.01 11.46
CA GLU A 70 -11.96 0.22 12.30
C GLU A 70 -12.50 1.65 12.23
N THR A 71 -11.64 2.62 11.90
CA THR A 71 -12.01 4.04 11.85
C THR A 71 -12.32 4.51 10.44
N LEU A 72 -11.60 4.00 9.44
CA LEU A 72 -11.65 4.50 8.06
C LEU A 72 -11.99 3.41 7.02
N GLY A 73 -12.22 2.17 7.44
CA GLY A 73 -12.61 1.08 6.55
C GLY A 73 -14.07 1.24 6.10
N GLU A 74 -14.34 0.87 4.84
CA GLU A 74 -15.67 0.99 4.25
C GLU A 74 -16.74 0.24 5.06
N PHE A 75 -16.41 -0.92 5.62
CA PHE A 75 -17.33 -1.66 6.48
C PHE A 75 -17.77 -0.86 7.72
N HIS A 76 -16.85 -0.22 8.43
CA HIS A 76 -17.18 0.46 9.68
C HIS A 76 -17.85 1.83 9.48
N ARG A 77 -17.62 2.46 8.33
CA ARG A 77 -18.16 3.79 8.03
C ARG A 77 -19.40 3.73 7.14
N LEU A 78 -19.31 3.07 6.00
CA LEU A 78 -20.36 3.09 4.97
C LEU A 78 -21.48 2.11 5.28
N VAL A 79 -21.17 0.88 5.69
CA VAL A 79 -22.21 -0.16 5.87
C VAL A 79 -23.27 0.22 6.93
N PRO A 80 -22.92 0.81 8.09
CA PRO A 80 -23.92 1.29 9.05
C PRO A 80 -24.83 2.39 8.48
N GLU A 81 -24.33 3.24 7.59
CA GLU A 81 -25.15 4.22 6.89
C GLU A 81 -26.07 3.55 5.87
N LEU A 82 -25.57 2.55 5.13
CA LEU A 82 -26.36 1.77 4.18
C LEU A 82 -27.49 1.00 4.87
N LYS A 83 -27.26 0.45 6.06
CA LYS A 83 -28.30 -0.25 6.83
C LYS A 83 -29.51 0.63 7.18
N LYS A 84 -29.37 1.96 7.17
CA LYS A 84 -30.48 2.90 7.41
C LYS A 84 -31.33 3.14 6.17
N ASP A 85 -30.82 2.85 4.97
CA ASP A 85 -31.51 3.03 3.69
C ASP A 85 -31.51 1.73 2.89
N THR A 86 -32.63 1.02 2.93
CA THR A 86 -32.84 -0.27 2.25
C THR A 86 -32.51 -0.21 0.76
N LYS A 87 -32.81 0.90 0.06
CA LYS A 87 -32.55 1.01 -1.37
C LYS A 87 -31.05 1.08 -1.66
N ARG A 88 -30.32 1.87 -0.85
CA ARG A 88 -28.86 1.99 -0.97
C ARG A 88 -28.16 0.70 -0.59
N PHE A 89 -28.63 0.01 0.47
CA PHE A 89 -28.13 -1.30 0.86
C PHE A 89 -28.27 -2.31 -0.28
N HIS A 90 -29.47 -2.41 -0.87
CA HIS A 90 -29.73 -3.30 -2.00
C HIS A 90 -28.88 -2.94 -3.22
N MET A 91 -28.69 -1.65 -3.53
CA MET A 91 -27.81 -1.25 -4.63
C MET A 91 -26.35 -1.65 -4.38
N TYR A 92 -25.91 -1.66 -3.13
CA TYR A 92 -24.54 -1.93 -2.74
C TYR A 92 -24.21 -3.44 -2.70
N PHE A 93 -25.08 -4.25 -2.09
CA PHE A 93 -24.90 -5.69 -1.90
C PHE A 93 -25.70 -6.59 -2.87
N ARG A 94 -26.61 -6.01 -3.66
CA ARG A 94 -27.55 -6.73 -4.55
C ARG A 94 -28.50 -7.69 -3.82
N MET A 95 -28.79 -7.42 -2.54
CA MET A 95 -29.71 -8.18 -1.69
C MET A 95 -30.32 -7.27 -0.62
N THR A 96 -31.44 -7.69 -0.02
CA THR A 96 -32.04 -6.96 1.10
C THR A 96 -31.27 -7.19 2.40
N MET A 97 -31.58 -6.41 3.44
CA MET A 97 -30.93 -6.56 4.75
C MET A 97 -31.32 -7.88 5.41
N GLU A 98 -32.57 -8.31 5.24
CA GLU A 98 -33.09 -9.57 5.78
C GLU A 98 -32.40 -10.78 5.14
N GLU A 99 -32.17 -10.74 3.83
CA GLU A 99 -31.41 -11.77 3.11
C GLU A 99 -29.96 -11.80 3.56
N PHE A 100 -29.35 -10.63 3.76
CA PHE A 100 -27.99 -10.53 4.27
C PHE A 100 -27.85 -11.15 5.66
N ASP A 101 -28.74 -10.80 6.59
CA ASP A 101 -28.71 -11.31 7.97
C ASP A 101 -29.01 -12.83 8.01
N PHE A 102 -29.95 -13.29 7.19
CA PHE A 102 -30.24 -14.73 7.05
C PHE A 102 -29.03 -15.50 6.52
N LEU A 103 -28.41 -15.00 5.44
CA LEU A 103 -27.21 -15.61 4.87
C LEU A 103 -26.05 -15.58 5.86
N HIS A 104 -25.89 -14.49 6.60
CA HIS A 104 -24.86 -14.34 7.60
C HIS A 104 -24.99 -15.40 8.68
N GLU A 105 -26.16 -15.58 9.30
CA GLU A 105 -26.35 -16.59 10.34
C GLU A 105 -26.13 -18.01 9.83
N LEU A 106 -26.45 -18.30 8.57
CA LEU A 106 -26.21 -19.60 7.96
C LEU A 106 -24.71 -19.93 7.83
N ILE A 107 -23.90 -18.99 7.34
CA ILE A 107 -22.46 -19.23 7.06
C ILE A 107 -21.55 -18.89 8.23
N LYS A 108 -22.04 -18.14 9.22
CA LYS A 108 -21.32 -17.68 10.41
C LYS A 108 -20.43 -18.76 11.05
N PRO A 109 -20.87 -20.01 11.26
CA PRO A 109 -19.99 -21.04 11.85
C PRO A 109 -18.77 -21.35 10.97
N ASP A 110 -18.91 -21.32 9.65
CA ASP A 110 -17.86 -21.70 8.71
C ASP A 110 -16.85 -20.57 8.47
N ILE A 111 -17.30 -19.31 8.51
CA ILE A 111 -16.44 -18.15 8.26
C ILE A 111 -15.86 -17.52 9.53
N TYR A 112 -16.19 -18.06 10.70
CA TYR A 112 -15.71 -17.55 11.99
C TYR A 112 -14.20 -17.69 12.13
N LYS A 113 -13.54 -16.61 12.57
CA LYS A 113 -12.13 -16.60 12.96
C LYS A 113 -12.01 -16.08 14.39
N GLN A 114 -11.25 -16.80 15.22
CA GLN A 114 -10.98 -16.40 16.60
C GLN A 114 -10.10 -15.13 16.65
N ASN A 115 -10.42 -14.25 17.60
CA ASN A 115 -9.56 -13.09 17.89
C ASN A 115 -8.28 -13.55 18.59
N THR A 116 -7.15 -13.03 18.13
CA THR A 116 -5.83 -13.29 18.75
C THR A 116 -5.32 -12.04 19.44
N GLN A 117 -4.37 -12.19 20.37
CA GLN A 117 -3.74 -11.06 21.08
C GLN A 117 -2.95 -10.12 20.16
N PHE A 118 -2.53 -10.61 18.99
CA PHE A 118 -1.69 -9.85 18.08
C PHE A 118 -2.48 -9.04 17.05
N ARG A 119 -3.59 -9.59 16.53
CA ARG A 119 -4.45 -8.93 15.55
C ARG A 119 -5.91 -9.30 15.77
N ARG A 120 -6.77 -8.28 15.77
CA ARG A 120 -8.22 -8.48 15.74
C ARG A 120 -8.62 -9.16 14.42
N ALA A 121 -9.41 -10.22 14.53
CA ALA A 121 -9.94 -10.90 13.37
C ALA A 121 -10.92 -9.99 12.62
N VAL A 122 -11.06 -10.25 11.32
CA VAL A 122 -12.13 -9.65 10.52
C VAL A 122 -13.44 -10.28 10.99
N SER A 123 -14.44 -9.46 11.33
CA SER A 123 -15.71 -10.00 11.82
C SER A 123 -16.38 -10.84 10.74
N THR A 124 -17.22 -11.81 11.12
CA THR A 124 -17.93 -12.65 10.15
C THR A 124 -18.81 -11.81 9.23
N GLU A 125 -19.43 -10.76 9.77
CA GLU A 125 -20.26 -9.82 9.02
C GLU A 125 -19.44 -9.03 7.99
N GLU A 126 -18.25 -8.55 8.39
CA GLU A 126 -17.33 -7.85 7.49
C GLU A 126 -16.78 -8.78 6.41
N ARG A 127 -16.48 -10.04 6.73
CA ARG A 127 -16.08 -11.06 5.75
C ARG A 127 -17.17 -11.28 4.71
N LEU A 128 -18.42 -11.43 5.15
CA LEU A 128 -19.56 -11.56 4.24
C LEU A 128 -19.70 -10.30 3.38
N ALA A 129 -19.64 -9.11 3.97
CA ALA A 129 -19.74 -7.85 3.24
C ALA A 129 -18.66 -7.72 2.15
N VAL A 130 -17.42 -8.10 2.44
CA VAL A 130 -16.31 -8.11 1.47
C VAL A 130 -16.58 -9.07 0.31
N CYS A 131 -17.03 -10.29 0.62
CA CYS A 131 -17.35 -11.30 -0.39
C CYS A 131 -18.50 -10.83 -1.30
N LEU A 132 -19.60 -10.37 -0.71
CA LEU A 132 -20.73 -9.87 -1.49
C LEU A 132 -20.38 -8.64 -2.30
N ARG A 133 -19.54 -7.75 -1.78
CA ARG A 133 -19.07 -6.60 -2.54
C ARG A 133 -18.26 -7.02 -3.76
N PHE A 134 -17.42 -8.03 -3.63
CA PHE A 134 -16.70 -8.63 -4.76
C PHE A 134 -17.67 -9.21 -5.78
N LEU A 135 -18.62 -10.05 -5.37
CA LEU A 135 -19.60 -10.68 -6.26
C LEU A 135 -20.51 -9.66 -6.97
N ALA A 136 -20.92 -8.60 -6.26
CA ALA A 136 -21.80 -7.57 -6.80
C ALA A 136 -21.13 -6.63 -7.82
N THR A 137 -19.81 -6.43 -7.74
CA THR A 137 -19.09 -5.45 -8.57
C THR A 137 -18.06 -6.04 -9.53
N GLY A 138 -17.50 -7.21 -9.23
CA GLY A 138 -16.38 -7.79 -9.98
C GLY A 138 -15.07 -7.00 -9.83
N ASN A 139 -14.94 -6.15 -8.81
CA ASN A 139 -13.74 -5.35 -8.59
C ASN A 139 -12.51 -6.21 -8.27
N SER A 140 -11.32 -5.68 -8.58
CA SER A 140 -10.06 -6.37 -8.22
C SER A 140 -9.89 -6.51 -6.70
N PHE A 141 -9.20 -7.56 -6.27
CA PHE A 141 -8.86 -7.76 -4.85
C PHE A 141 -8.07 -6.58 -4.25
N ARG A 142 -7.29 -5.86 -5.07
CA ARG A 142 -6.56 -4.67 -4.64
C ARG A 142 -7.50 -3.53 -4.31
N SER A 143 -8.46 -3.25 -5.20
CA SER A 143 -9.47 -2.21 -4.99
C SER A 143 -10.28 -2.47 -3.70
N ILE A 144 -10.72 -3.71 -3.50
CA ILE A 144 -11.45 -4.09 -2.28
C ILE A 144 -10.56 -3.99 -1.04
N GLY A 145 -9.30 -4.43 -1.14
CA GLY A 145 -8.33 -4.31 -0.05
C GLY A 145 -8.10 -2.87 0.40
N PHE A 146 -7.98 -1.92 -0.54
CA PHE A 146 -7.85 -0.51 -0.19
C PHE A 146 -9.11 0.07 0.44
N ASN A 147 -10.27 -0.24 -0.13
CA ASN A 147 -11.58 0.24 0.34
C ASN A 147 -11.91 -0.23 1.77
N TYR A 148 -11.80 -1.53 2.00
CA TYR A 148 -12.05 -2.13 3.31
C TYR A 148 -10.85 -2.05 4.25
N ARG A 149 -9.70 -1.53 3.79
CA ARG A 149 -8.43 -1.45 4.54
C ARG A 149 -7.96 -2.81 5.06
N LEU A 150 -8.06 -3.80 4.19
CA LEU A 150 -7.63 -5.17 4.41
C LEU A 150 -6.38 -5.49 3.59
N GLY A 151 -5.57 -6.41 4.10
CA GLY A 151 -4.47 -6.97 3.31
C GLY A 151 -5.00 -7.71 2.08
N PHE A 152 -4.31 -7.60 0.94
CA PHE A 152 -4.75 -8.25 -0.30
C PHE A 152 -4.82 -9.78 -0.17
N SER A 153 -3.89 -10.38 0.60
CA SER A 153 -3.95 -11.81 0.94
C SER A 153 -5.18 -12.15 1.77
N THR A 154 -5.54 -11.30 2.75
CA THR A 154 -6.76 -11.47 3.55
C THR A 154 -8.02 -11.43 2.69
N VAL A 155 -8.10 -10.50 1.73
CA VAL A 155 -9.25 -10.42 0.80
C VAL A 155 -9.34 -11.70 -0.05
N ARG A 156 -8.19 -12.20 -0.53
CA ARG A 156 -8.11 -13.47 -1.28
C ARG A 156 -8.47 -14.70 -0.44
N GLU A 157 -8.30 -14.66 0.88
CA GLU A 157 -8.77 -15.74 1.77
C GLU A 157 -10.27 -15.64 2.10
N ILE A 158 -10.92 -14.52 1.77
CA ILE A 158 -12.35 -14.31 2.01
C ILE A 158 -13.18 -14.70 0.79
N VAL A 159 -12.72 -14.30 -0.41
CA VAL A 159 -13.34 -14.59 -1.70
C VAL A 159 -12.86 -15.92 -2.24
#